data_AF-A0A7S0T7A0-F1
#
_entry.id   AF-A0A7S0T7A0-F1
#
_cell.length_a   1.000
_cell.length_b   1.000
_cell.length_c   1.000
_cell.angle_alpha   90.00
_cell.angle_beta   90.00
_cell.angle_gamma   90.00
#
_symmetry.space_group_name_H-M   'P 1'
#
loop_
_entity.id
_entity.type
_entity.pdbx_description
1 polymer ?
#
loop_
_entity_poly.entity_id
_entity_poly.type
_entity_poly.pdbx_seq_one_letter_code
_entity_poly.pdbx_strand_id
1 'polypeptide(L)'
;SEQSSSSASATRFSEQDRLSLADLSACFCCDLTAEVGIQNKDRSSLVWPSCNSIVLKALSRTQKITPLIERAVVNLFKLGFRLFHREEVRDDLLRALTLLLQLPAGLFRKLTEVIAMGLHQMIRVHAADIRTSLGWSAVLALIETCAKYGDEDVLYTGLESLRIALAQDIPLFEIEKPLFALFLDAVHVYATASN
;
A
#
# COMPACT_ATOMS: atom_id res chain seq x y z
N SER A 1 -13.38 52.00 -29.29
CA SER A 1 -14.06 51.35 -28.15
C SER A 1 -14.06 49.83 -28.24
N GLU A 2 -12.92 49.20 -28.55
CA GLU A 2 -12.82 47.73 -28.73
C GLU A 2 -11.66 47.10 -27.93
N GLN A 3 -11.12 47.78 -26.92
CA GLN A 3 -10.04 47.24 -26.08
C GLN A 3 -10.49 46.80 -24.68
N SER A 4 -11.79 46.86 -24.35
CA SER A 4 -12.30 46.49 -23.02
C SER A 4 -12.98 45.12 -22.95
N SER A 5 -13.06 44.37 -24.06
CA SER A 5 -13.72 43.05 -24.11
C SER A 5 -12.76 41.84 -24.09
N SER A 6 -11.44 42.07 -24.18
CA SER A 6 -10.45 40.98 -24.25
C SER A 6 -9.85 40.58 -22.88
N SER A 7 -9.92 41.45 -21.87
CA SER A 7 -9.30 41.20 -20.55
C SER A 7 -10.20 40.45 -19.54
N ALA A 8 -11.46 40.20 -19.87
CA ALA A 8 -12.44 39.63 -18.93
C ALA A 8 -12.51 38.09 -18.91
N SER A 9 -11.92 37.40 -19.90
CA SER A 9 -11.99 35.94 -20.01
C SER A 9 -10.86 35.20 -19.29
N ALA A 10 -9.86 35.92 -18.76
CA ALA A 10 -8.64 35.32 -18.19
C ALA A 10 -8.68 35.11 -16.66
N THR A 11 -9.81 35.34 -15.98
CA THR A 11 -9.82 35.43 -14.50
C THR A 11 -10.98 34.73 -13.80
N ARG A 12 -11.32 33.50 -14.21
CA ARG A 12 -12.15 32.61 -13.39
C ARG A 12 -11.59 31.19 -13.34
N PHE A 13 -10.35 31.04 -12.89
CA PHE A 13 -9.95 29.77 -12.28
C PHE A 13 -10.54 29.77 -10.87
N SER A 14 -11.57 28.95 -10.62
CA SER A 14 -12.19 28.89 -9.30
C SER A 14 -11.22 28.29 -8.28
N GLU A 15 -11.41 28.59 -7.00
CA GLU A 15 -10.63 27.95 -5.93
C GLU A 15 -10.78 26.42 -5.96
N GLN A 16 -11.97 25.94 -6.35
CA GLN A 16 -12.26 24.54 -6.59
C GLN A 16 -11.38 23.93 -7.70
N ASP A 17 -11.17 24.66 -8.80
CA ASP A 17 -10.30 24.23 -9.91
C ASP A 17 -8.82 24.19 -9.53
N ARG A 18 -8.41 25.06 -8.60
CA ARG A 18 -7.04 25.04 -8.06
C ARG A 18 -6.81 23.84 -7.14
N LEU A 19 -7.78 23.54 -6.28
CA LEU A 19 -7.73 22.38 -5.39
C LEU A 19 -7.73 21.07 -6.19
N SER A 20 -8.57 20.96 -7.22
CA SER A 20 -8.59 19.79 -8.10
C SER A 20 -7.29 19.61 -8.88
N LEU A 21 -6.70 20.71 -9.38
CA LEU A 21 -5.39 20.67 -10.05
C LEU A 21 -4.26 20.25 -9.09
N ALA A 22 -4.30 20.71 -7.84
CA ALA A 22 -3.33 20.32 -6.83
C ALA A 22 -3.43 18.81 -6.51
N ASP A 23 -4.64 18.27 -6.39
CA ASP A 23 -4.86 16.83 -6.17
C ASP A 23 -4.35 15.99 -7.35
N LEU A 24 -4.64 16.40 -8.59
CA LEU A 24 -4.12 15.76 -9.80
C LEU A 24 -2.59 15.80 -9.85
N SER A 25 -1.99 16.94 -9.50
CA SER A 25 -0.53 17.11 -9.47
C SER A 25 0.11 16.21 -8.40
N ALA A 26 -0.53 16.08 -7.24
CA ALA A 26 -0.07 15.18 -6.18
C ALA A 26 -0.14 13.71 -6.63
N CYS A 27 -1.22 13.31 -7.31
CA CYS A 27 -1.36 11.96 -7.85
C CYS A 27 -0.28 11.67 -8.92
N PHE A 28 -0.06 12.60 -9.84
CA PHE A 28 1.00 12.50 -10.84
C PHE A 28 2.39 12.38 -10.19
N CYS A 29 2.69 13.21 -9.19
CA CYS A 29 3.95 13.14 -8.46
C CYS A 29 4.10 11.80 -7.72
N CYS A 30 3.03 11.24 -7.17
CA CYS A 30 3.03 9.92 -6.54
C CYS A 30 3.43 8.83 -7.55
N ASP A 31 2.81 8.83 -8.73
CA ASP A 31 3.12 7.89 -9.81
C ASP A 31 4.54 8.03 -10.31
N LEU A 32 4.96 9.27 -10.57
CA LEU A 32 6.29 9.57 -11.05
C LEU A 32 7.34 9.13 -10.03
N THR A 33 7.10 9.36 -8.75
CA THR A 33 8.01 8.94 -7.66
C THR A 33 8.20 7.43 -7.65
N ALA A 34 7.10 6.67 -7.78
CA ALA A 34 7.16 5.22 -7.83
C ALA A 34 7.94 4.74 -9.07
N GLU A 35 7.67 5.34 -10.23
CA GLU A 35 8.37 5.00 -11.47
C GLU A 35 9.86 5.34 -11.40
N VAL A 36 10.23 6.50 -10.86
CA VAL A 36 11.63 6.89 -10.64
C VAL A 36 12.35 5.89 -9.74
N GLY A 37 11.71 5.45 -8.65
CA GLY A 37 12.27 4.43 -7.76
C GLY A 37 12.52 3.10 -8.48
N ILE A 38 11.55 2.65 -9.28
CA ILE A 38 11.63 1.38 -10.02
C ILE A 38 12.69 1.43 -11.13
N GLN A 39 12.70 2.51 -11.92
CA GLN A 39 13.63 2.67 -13.05
C GLN A 39 15.08 2.89 -12.59
N ASN A 40 15.29 3.31 -11.34
CA ASN A 40 16.62 3.47 -10.75
C ASN A 40 16.93 2.38 -9.71
N LYS A 41 16.37 1.17 -9.87
CA LYS A 41 16.58 0.04 -8.93
C LYS A 41 18.04 -0.30 -8.65
N ASP A 42 18.95 -0.06 -9.60
CA ASP A 42 20.39 -0.33 -9.44
C ASP A 42 21.12 0.80 -8.70
N ARG A 43 20.43 1.91 -8.45
CA ARG A 43 20.86 3.08 -7.67
C ARG A 43 19.91 3.34 -6.50
N SER A 44 19.30 2.27 -5.98
CA SER A 44 18.35 2.27 -4.87
C SER A 44 18.88 3.07 -3.67
N SER A 45 20.11 2.83 -3.25
CA SER A 45 20.73 3.53 -2.10
C SER A 45 20.74 5.07 -2.22
N LEU A 46 20.79 5.61 -3.44
CA LEU A 46 20.79 7.05 -3.70
C LEU A 46 19.36 7.61 -3.85
N VAL A 47 18.51 6.90 -4.58
CA VAL A 47 17.18 7.41 -5.00
C VAL A 47 16.09 7.08 -3.99
N TRP A 48 16.18 5.91 -3.34
CA TRP A 48 15.15 5.38 -2.44
C TRP A 48 14.81 6.30 -1.26
N PRO A 49 15.76 6.93 -0.54
CA PRO A 49 15.41 7.77 0.62
C PRO A 49 14.42 8.90 0.25
N SER A 50 14.62 9.51 -0.91
CA SER A 50 13.73 10.56 -1.43
C SER A 50 12.37 9.99 -1.85
N CYS A 51 12.36 8.87 -2.57
CA CYS A 51 11.12 8.20 -2.97
C CYS A 51 10.29 7.75 -1.75
N ASN A 52 10.94 7.10 -0.79
CA ASN A 52 10.32 6.62 0.44
C ASN A 52 9.70 7.78 1.24
N SER A 53 10.43 8.90 1.40
CA SER A 53 9.90 10.09 2.07
C SER A 53 8.59 10.59 1.45
N ILE A 54 8.49 10.58 0.12
CA ILE A 54 7.29 11.01 -0.60
C ILE A 54 6.16 9.98 -0.44
N VAL A 55 6.45 8.68 -0.56
CA VAL A 55 5.47 7.60 -0.35
C VAL A 55 4.87 7.66 1.05
N LEU A 56 5.71 7.76 2.09
CA LEU A 56 5.25 7.86 3.47
C LEU A 56 4.37 9.09 3.69
N LYS A 57 4.73 10.26 3.12
CA LYS A 57 3.91 11.47 3.19
C LYS A 57 2.55 11.32 2.50
N ALA A 58 2.49 10.60 1.39
CA ALA A 58 1.23 10.35 0.69
C ALA A 58 0.30 9.43 1.49
N LEU A 59 0.86 8.45 2.18
CA LEU A 59 0.11 7.53 3.05
C LEU A 59 -0.34 8.18 4.37
N SER A 60 0.54 8.97 5.01
CA SER A 60 0.31 9.49 6.36
C SER A 60 -0.63 10.70 6.45
N ARG A 61 -0.89 11.39 5.34
CA ARG A 61 -1.66 12.66 5.32
C ARG A 61 -3.17 12.48 5.24
N THR A 62 -3.65 11.25 5.19
CA THR A 62 -4.99 11.02 4.64
C THR A 62 -6.00 10.60 5.70
N GLN A 63 -6.94 11.50 6.02
CA GLN A 63 -8.10 11.23 6.86
C GLN A 63 -9.41 11.06 6.06
N LYS A 64 -9.38 11.29 4.76
CA LYS A 64 -10.53 11.25 3.85
C LYS A 64 -10.16 10.53 2.57
N ILE A 65 -11.13 9.94 1.89
CA ILE A 65 -10.88 9.29 0.59
C ILE A 65 -10.50 10.37 -0.43
N THR A 66 -9.31 10.23 -1.00
CA THR A 66 -8.78 11.07 -2.07
C THR A 66 -8.17 10.18 -3.15
N PRO A 67 -8.09 10.63 -4.41
CA PRO A 67 -7.39 9.88 -5.45
C PRO A 67 -5.92 9.61 -5.08
N LEU A 68 -5.30 10.50 -4.28
CA LEU A 68 -3.91 10.37 -3.86
C LEU A 68 -3.67 9.13 -3.00
N ILE A 69 -4.56 8.80 -2.04
CA ILE A 69 -4.34 7.65 -1.18
C ILE A 69 -4.53 6.33 -1.92
N GLU A 70 -5.53 6.24 -2.79
CA GLU A 70 -5.70 5.08 -3.69
C GLU A 70 -4.43 4.87 -4.51
N ARG A 71 -3.89 5.95 -5.08
CA ARG A 71 -2.66 5.90 -5.87
C ARG A 71 -1.44 5.54 -5.03
N ALA A 72 -1.33 6.06 -3.82
CA ALA A 72 -0.24 5.75 -2.91
C ALA A 72 -0.23 4.28 -2.49
N VAL A 73 -1.40 3.69 -2.22
CA VAL A 73 -1.54 2.27 -1.89
C VAL A 73 -1.14 1.40 -3.08
N VAL A 74 -1.65 1.69 -4.28
CA VAL A 74 -1.29 0.96 -5.51
C VAL A 74 0.22 1.04 -5.76
N ASN A 75 0.80 2.24 -5.64
CA ASN A 75 2.23 2.44 -5.87
C ASN A 75 3.09 1.81 -4.78
N LEU A 76 2.64 1.74 -3.53
CA LEU A 76 3.33 1.01 -2.47
C LEU A 76 3.48 -0.48 -2.84
N PHE A 77 2.40 -1.13 -3.27
CA PHE A 77 2.46 -2.53 -3.70
C PHE A 77 3.26 -2.71 -5.00
N LYS A 78 3.17 -1.76 -5.94
CA LYS A 78 4.01 -1.76 -7.15
C LYS A 78 5.50 -1.69 -6.81
N LEU A 79 5.89 -0.83 -5.86
CA LEU A 79 7.25 -0.73 -5.35
C LEU A 79 7.67 -2.00 -4.62
N GLY A 80 6.80 -2.54 -3.76
CA GLY A 80 7.00 -3.84 -3.12
C GLY A 80 7.31 -4.94 -4.12
N PHE A 81 6.41 -5.18 -5.05
CA PHE A 81 6.59 -6.21 -6.07
C PHE A 81 7.88 -6.06 -6.90
N ARG A 82 8.38 -4.84 -7.10
CA ARG A 82 9.56 -4.58 -7.94
C ARG A 82 10.88 -4.51 -7.18
N LEU A 83 10.86 -4.10 -5.91
CA LEU A 83 12.07 -3.71 -5.18
C LEU A 83 12.25 -4.44 -3.84
N PHE A 84 11.28 -5.23 -3.37
CA PHE A 84 11.33 -5.84 -2.03
C PHE A 84 12.52 -6.79 -1.80
N HIS A 85 13.05 -7.38 -2.87
CA HIS A 85 14.27 -8.20 -2.82
C HIS A 85 15.52 -7.41 -2.37
N ARG A 86 15.51 -6.08 -2.47
CA ARG A 86 16.60 -5.19 -2.02
C ARG A 86 16.48 -4.91 -0.53
N GLU A 87 17.48 -5.31 0.24
CA GLU A 87 17.49 -5.17 1.70
C GLU A 87 17.37 -3.70 2.14
N GLU A 88 18.05 -2.80 1.43
CA GLU A 88 18.03 -1.35 1.70
C GLU A 88 16.66 -0.68 1.43
N VAL A 89 15.74 -1.37 0.77
CA VAL A 89 14.38 -0.90 0.46
C VAL A 89 13.33 -1.63 1.31
N ARG A 90 13.56 -2.91 1.60
CA ARG A 90 12.60 -3.84 2.20
C ARG A 90 12.01 -3.36 3.52
N ASP A 91 12.85 -2.95 4.46
CA ASP A 91 12.40 -2.56 5.79
C ASP A 91 11.55 -1.28 5.78
N ASP A 92 11.87 -0.37 4.87
CA ASP A 92 11.09 0.85 4.67
C ASP A 92 9.72 0.55 4.04
N LEU A 93 9.65 -0.40 3.10
CA LEU A 93 8.38 -0.88 2.54
C LEU A 93 7.52 -1.59 3.59
N LEU A 94 8.11 -2.44 4.41
CA LEU A 94 7.42 -3.09 5.54
C LEU A 94 6.88 -2.04 6.51
N ARG A 95 7.67 -1.00 6.83
CA ARG A 95 7.21 0.12 7.64
C ARG A 95 6.07 0.88 6.97
N ALA A 96 6.14 1.12 5.66
CA ALA A 96 5.06 1.77 4.93
C ALA A 96 3.76 0.95 4.95
N LEU A 97 3.84 -0.39 4.89
CA LEU A 97 2.67 -1.26 5.06
C LEU A 97 2.01 -1.09 6.43
N THR A 98 2.79 -0.91 7.51
CA THR A 98 2.20 -0.65 8.84
C THR A 98 1.36 0.61 8.90
N LEU A 99 1.60 1.60 8.03
CA LEU A 99 0.76 2.80 7.95
C LEU A 99 -0.64 2.49 7.41
N LEU A 100 -0.80 1.43 6.61
CA LEU A 100 -2.11 1.01 6.12
C LEU A 100 -3.02 0.54 7.26
N LEU A 101 -2.45 -0.03 8.33
CA LEU A 101 -3.19 -0.42 9.54
C LEU A 101 -3.73 0.80 10.32
N GLN A 102 -3.20 1.99 10.05
CA GLN A 102 -3.61 3.23 10.70
C GLN A 102 -4.72 3.97 9.93
N LEU A 103 -5.14 3.44 8.77
CA LEU A 103 -6.20 4.07 7.99
C LEU A 103 -7.54 4.02 8.75
N PRO A 104 -8.36 5.10 8.69
CA PRO A 104 -9.71 5.06 9.22
C PRO A 104 -10.53 3.91 8.58
N ALA A 105 -11.39 3.25 9.37
CA ALA A 105 -12.17 2.08 8.91
C ALA A 105 -12.91 2.30 7.58
N GLY A 106 -13.51 3.48 7.39
CA GLY A 106 -14.21 3.82 6.14
C GLY A 106 -13.28 3.93 4.91
N LEU A 107 -12.03 4.34 5.11
CA LEU A 107 -11.03 4.41 4.06
C LEU A 107 -10.43 3.02 3.80
N PHE A 108 -10.11 2.27 4.85
CA PHE A 108 -9.62 0.90 4.72
C PHE A 108 -10.62 0.03 3.94
N ARG A 109 -11.91 0.09 4.30
CA ARG A 109 -12.98 -0.65 3.60
C ARG A 109 -13.01 -0.40 2.10
N LYS A 110 -12.78 0.84 1.65
CA LYS A 110 -12.74 1.15 0.21
C LYS A 110 -11.49 0.65 -0.50
N LEU A 111 -10.40 0.49 0.24
CA LEU A 111 -9.10 0.06 -0.29
C LEU A 111 -8.85 -1.44 -0.09
N THR A 112 -9.71 -2.13 0.65
CA THR A 112 -9.52 -3.52 1.08
C THR A 112 -9.22 -4.46 -0.08
N GLU A 113 -9.91 -4.33 -1.22
CA GLU A 113 -9.65 -5.17 -2.40
C GLU A 113 -8.23 -4.97 -2.95
N VAL A 114 -7.83 -3.70 -3.12
CA VAL A 114 -6.49 -3.33 -3.61
C VAL A 114 -5.41 -3.80 -2.62
N ILE A 115 -5.65 -3.65 -1.31
CA ILE A 115 -4.73 -4.08 -0.26
C ILE A 115 -4.59 -5.60 -0.25
N ALA A 116 -5.70 -6.34 -0.28
CA ALA A 116 -5.70 -7.80 -0.27
C ALA A 116 -4.98 -8.37 -1.49
N MET A 117 -5.29 -7.85 -2.69
CA MET A 117 -4.61 -8.26 -3.91
C MET A 117 -3.12 -7.93 -3.87
N GLY A 118 -2.75 -6.73 -3.42
CA GLY A 118 -1.36 -6.31 -3.26
C GLY A 118 -0.57 -7.21 -2.32
N LEU A 119 -1.14 -7.53 -1.15
CA LEU A 119 -0.56 -8.48 -0.19
C LEU A 119 -0.42 -9.87 -0.78
N HIS A 120 -1.44 -10.36 -1.48
CA HIS A 120 -1.39 -11.66 -2.14
C HIS A 120 -0.23 -11.75 -3.13
N GLN A 121 -0.08 -10.76 -4.02
CA GLN A 121 1.02 -10.74 -4.99
C GLN A 121 2.38 -10.67 -4.28
N MET A 122 2.49 -9.84 -3.24
CA MET A 122 3.72 -9.68 -2.48
C MET A 122 4.11 -10.97 -1.75
N ILE A 123 3.19 -11.63 -1.05
CA ILE A 123 3.46 -12.91 -0.37
C ILE A 123 3.84 -13.98 -1.38
N ARG A 124 3.12 -14.05 -2.50
CA ARG A 124 3.38 -15.07 -3.53
C ARG A 124 4.79 -14.98 -4.11
N VAL A 125 5.36 -13.77 -4.21
CA VAL A 125 6.70 -13.56 -4.81
C VAL A 125 7.80 -13.39 -3.76
N HIS A 126 7.52 -12.76 -2.63
CA HIS A 126 8.52 -12.23 -1.70
C HIS A 126 8.41 -12.77 -0.27
N ALA A 127 7.57 -13.77 0.02
CA ALA A 127 7.45 -14.24 1.39
C ALA A 127 8.79 -14.75 1.98
N ALA A 128 9.65 -15.41 1.19
CA ALA A 128 11.01 -15.79 1.60
C ALA A 128 11.95 -14.60 1.91
N ASP A 129 11.62 -13.41 1.39
CA ASP A 129 12.34 -12.17 1.69
C ASP A 129 11.87 -11.52 3.01
N ILE A 130 10.68 -11.86 3.52
CA ILE A 130 10.19 -11.35 4.81
C ILE A 130 10.87 -12.14 5.94
N ARG A 131 11.96 -11.60 6.47
CA ARG A 131 12.83 -12.29 7.46
C ARG A 131 12.69 -11.78 8.90
N THR A 132 11.79 -10.83 9.13
CA THR A 132 11.61 -10.20 10.45
C THR A 132 10.23 -10.51 11.02
N SER A 133 10.15 -10.68 12.34
CA SER A 133 8.88 -10.90 13.04
C SER A 133 7.96 -9.70 12.88
N LEU A 134 8.50 -8.48 12.94
CA LEU A 134 7.76 -7.25 12.70
C LEU A 134 7.17 -7.20 11.29
N GLY A 135 7.91 -7.66 10.27
CA GLY A 135 7.43 -7.73 8.89
C GLY A 135 6.24 -8.67 8.75
N TRP A 136 6.37 -9.89 9.28
CA TRP A 136 5.28 -10.87 9.27
C TRP A 136 4.08 -10.42 10.09
N SER A 137 4.30 -9.81 11.26
CA SER A 137 3.23 -9.26 12.09
C SER A 137 2.41 -8.20 11.33
N ALA A 138 3.08 -7.29 10.62
CA ALA A 138 2.41 -6.29 9.79
C ALA A 138 1.57 -6.91 8.66
N VAL A 139 2.14 -7.89 7.96
CA VAL A 139 1.47 -8.58 6.85
C VAL A 139 0.25 -9.38 7.33
N LEU A 140 0.39 -10.15 8.41
CA LEU A 140 -0.70 -10.94 8.98
C LEU A 140 -1.81 -10.04 9.54
N ALA A 141 -1.46 -8.96 10.24
CA ALA A 141 -2.44 -8.00 10.73
C ALA A 141 -3.22 -7.32 9.60
N LEU A 142 -2.57 -7.03 8.47
CA LEU A 142 -3.25 -6.48 7.30
C LEU A 142 -4.19 -7.49 6.65
N ILE A 143 -3.76 -8.76 6.51
CA ILE A 143 -4.63 -9.85 6.03
C ILE A 143 -5.87 -9.98 6.93
N GLU A 144 -5.68 -10.05 8.25
CA GLU A 144 -6.79 -10.10 9.21
C GLU A 144 -7.73 -8.90 9.08
N THR A 145 -7.16 -7.70 8.89
CA THR A 145 -7.95 -6.48 8.71
C THR A 145 -8.71 -6.49 7.39
N CYS A 146 -8.14 -7.04 6.31
CA CYS A 146 -8.85 -7.24 5.04
C CYS A 146 -10.08 -8.15 5.22
N ALA A 147 -10.00 -9.22 6.01
CA ALA A 147 -11.17 -10.07 6.29
C ALA A 147 -12.31 -9.33 6.99
N LYS A 148 -12.00 -8.39 7.89
CA LYS A 148 -13.02 -7.61 8.63
C LYS A 148 -13.85 -6.68 7.73
N TYR A 149 -13.28 -6.27 6.59
CA TYR A 149 -13.89 -5.25 5.72
C TYR A 149 -14.21 -5.75 4.31
N GLY A 150 -13.70 -6.91 3.91
CA GLY A 150 -13.80 -7.48 2.58
C GLY A 150 -15.10 -8.23 2.32
N ASP A 151 -15.35 -8.47 1.04
CA ASP A 151 -16.37 -9.36 0.52
C ASP A 151 -15.80 -10.78 0.30
N GLU A 152 -16.59 -11.65 -0.34
CA GLU A 152 -16.23 -13.05 -0.59
C GLU A 152 -14.92 -13.18 -1.40
N ASP A 153 -14.72 -12.34 -2.41
CA ASP A 153 -13.51 -12.38 -3.26
C ASP A 153 -12.25 -11.99 -2.47
N VAL A 154 -12.36 -10.99 -1.59
CA VAL A 154 -11.28 -10.61 -0.68
C VAL A 154 -10.98 -11.72 0.33
N LEU A 155 -12.03 -12.37 0.85
CA LEU A 155 -11.87 -13.49 1.78
C LEU A 155 -11.15 -14.67 1.11
N TYR A 156 -11.54 -15.02 -0.12
CA TYR A 156 -10.84 -16.05 -0.90
C TYR A 156 -9.37 -15.68 -1.14
N THR A 157 -9.12 -14.43 -1.57
CA THR A 157 -7.77 -13.94 -1.86
C THR A 157 -6.84 -14.03 -0.66
N GLY A 158 -7.31 -13.62 0.52
CA GLY A 158 -6.52 -13.66 1.75
C GLY A 158 -6.28 -15.07 2.28
N LEU A 159 -7.27 -15.97 2.18
CA LEU A 159 -7.08 -17.38 2.52
C LEU A 159 -6.02 -18.03 1.62
N GLU A 160 -6.07 -17.75 0.32
CA GLU A 160 -5.05 -18.23 -0.62
C GLU A 160 -3.67 -17.64 -0.31
N SER A 161 -3.59 -16.38 0.14
CA SER A 161 -2.33 -15.80 0.63
C SER A 161 -1.77 -16.54 1.85
N LEU A 162 -2.61 -16.87 2.83
CA LEU A 162 -2.21 -17.64 4.01
C LEU A 162 -1.77 -19.06 3.62
N ARG A 163 -2.47 -19.70 2.67
CA ARG A 163 -2.10 -21.01 2.14
C ARG A 163 -0.72 -20.99 1.47
N ILE A 164 -0.44 -19.96 0.66
CA ILE A 164 0.86 -19.78 0.02
C ILE A 164 1.94 -19.52 1.07
N ALA A 165 1.64 -18.70 2.09
CA ALA A 165 2.55 -18.43 3.20
C ALA A 165 2.91 -19.69 4.02
N LEU A 166 2.00 -20.68 4.08
CA LEU A 166 2.28 -21.99 4.69
C LEU A 166 3.06 -22.94 3.77
N ALA A 167 2.76 -22.90 2.47
CA ALA A 167 3.24 -23.89 1.51
C ALA A 167 4.68 -23.65 1.05
N GLN A 168 5.17 -22.42 1.12
CA GLN A 168 6.58 -22.14 0.88
C GLN A 168 7.38 -22.49 2.14
N ASP A 169 8.64 -22.90 1.99
CA ASP A 169 9.56 -23.14 3.10
C ASP A 169 10.06 -21.78 3.63
N ILE A 170 9.18 -21.09 4.39
CA ILE A 170 9.37 -19.68 4.76
C ILE A 170 9.84 -19.58 6.20
N PRO A 171 10.75 -18.64 6.50
CA PRO A 171 11.14 -18.36 7.88
C PRO A 171 10.00 -17.93 8.83
N LEU A 172 8.74 -17.80 8.38
CA LEU A 172 7.59 -17.44 9.21
C LEU A 172 7.50 -18.26 10.52
N PHE A 173 7.81 -19.56 10.47
CA PHE A 173 7.79 -20.44 11.65
C PHE A 173 9.16 -20.64 12.30
N GLU A 174 10.23 -20.19 11.66
CA GLU A 174 11.60 -20.25 12.17
C GLU A 174 11.97 -19.02 12.99
N ILE A 175 11.31 -17.87 12.73
CA ILE A 175 11.64 -16.58 13.35
C ILE A 175 11.26 -16.57 14.85
N GLU A 176 9.97 -16.69 15.20
CA GLU A 176 9.52 -16.67 16.60
C GLU A 176 8.17 -17.38 16.81
N LYS A 177 7.99 -18.09 17.95
CA LYS A 177 6.74 -18.80 18.31
C LYS A 177 5.45 -17.95 18.30
N PRO A 178 5.45 -16.67 18.70
CA PRO A 178 4.25 -15.83 18.65
C PRO A 178 3.68 -15.61 17.24
N LEU A 179 4.49 -15.74 16.18
CA LEU A 179 4.01 -15.61 14.81
C LEU A 179 3.03 -16.74 14.43
N PHE A 180 3.22 -17.94 15.01
CA PHE A 180 2.26 -19.04 14.82
C PHE A 180 0.89 -18.69 15.38
N ALA A 181 0.82 -18.01 16.53
CA ALA A 181 -0.44 -17.55 17.10
C ALA A 181 -1.13 -16.52 16.21
N LEU A 182 -0.40 -15.49 15.74
CA LEU A 182 -0.93 -14.49 14.81
C LEU A 182 -1.42 -15.12 13.50
N PHE A 183 -0.72 -16.15 13.01
CA PHE A 183 -1.14 -16.90 11.84
C PHE A 183 -2.46 -17.64 12.09
N LEU A 184 -2.59 -18.34 13.22
CA LEU A 184 -3.84 -19.02 13.59
C LEU A 184 -4.99 -18.04 13.79
N ASP A 185 -4.73 -16.88 14.39
CA ASP A 185 -5.73 -15.81 14.54
C ASP A 185 -6.22 -15.33 13.17
N ALA A 186 -5.30 -15.09 12.23
CA ALA A 186 -5.67 -14.72 10.86
C ALA A 186 -6.52 -15.82 10.20
N VAL A 187 -6.12 -17.10 10.27
CA VAL A 187 -6.92 -18.22 9.75
C VAL A 187 -8.30 -18.28 10.39
N HIS A 188 -8.40 -18.06 11.71
CA HIS A 188 -9.66 -18.09 12.43
C HIS A 188 -10.62 -16.96 12.01
N VAL A 189 -10.10 -15.75 11.80
CA VAL A 189 -10.90 -14.62 11.30
C VAL A 189 -11.47 -14.94 9.91
N TYR A 190 -10.67 -15.52 9.02
CA TYR A 190 -11.18 -15.92 7.70
C TYR A 190 -12.23 -17.04 7.80
N ALA A 191 -12.00 -18.06 8.63
CA ALA A 191 -12.96 -19.17 8.81
C ALA A 191 -14.31 -18.71 9.40
N THR A 192 -14.32 -17.64 10.20
CA THR A 192 -15.55 -17.09 10.80
C THR A 192 -16.23 -16.06 9.91
N ALA A 193 -15.50 -15.37 9.04
CA ALA A 193 -16.06 -14.41 8.08
C ALA A 193 -16.76 -15.07 6.88
N SER A 194 -16.51 -16.36 6.62
CA SER A 194 -17.14 -17.12 5.53
C SER A 194 -18.50 -17.76 5.87
N ASN A 195 -18.98 -17.62 7.13
CA ASN A 195 -20.27 -18.13 7.60
C ASN A 195 -21.28 -16.99 7.78
#